data_AF-A0A0R2CJD4-F1
#
_entry.id   AF-A0A0R2CJD4-F1
#
_cell.length_a   1.000
_cell.length_b   1.000
_cell.length_c   1.000
_cell.angle_alpha   90.00
_cell.angle_beta   90.00
_cell.angle_gamma   90.00
#
_symmetry.space_group_name_H-M   'P 1'
#
loop_
_entity.id
_entity.type
_entity.pdbx_description
1 polymer ?
#
loop_
_entity_poly.entity_id
_entity_poly.type
_entity_poly.pdbx_seq_one_letter_code
_entity_poly.pdbx_strand_id
1 'polypeptide(L)'
;MKFGLRTPSFKKSVSARTTGNFKRKLKRSINPYYGKKGMGWISNPKKAMYNKVYNKTTFGIKDVINSTSRKHISKQNSSSTYSFIGIIIALIILVSLWQYILAILVILGLLYFFLKLK
;
A
#
# COMPACT_ATOMS: atom_id res chain seq x y z
N MET A 1 -37.94 -0.36 -1.69
CA MET A 1 -36.52 0.02 -1.95
C MET A 1 -36.51 1.42 -2.56
N LYS A 2 -35.43 2.19 -2.37
CA LYS A 2 -35.26 3.50 -3.01
C LYS A 2 -34.37 3.34 -4.26
N PHE A 3 -34.67 4.11 -5.30
CA PHE A 3 -33.82 4.28 -6.48
C PHE A 3 -33.30 5.72 -6.53
N GLY A 4 -32.08 5.91 -7.04
CA GLY A 4 -31.52 7.24 -7.28
C GLY A 4 -30.65 7.82 -6.15
N LEU A 5 -30.67 9.15 -6.00
CA LEU A 5 -29.78 9.89 -5.09
C LEU A 5 -30.06 9.58 -3.61
N ARG A 6 -29.00 9.20 -2.90
CA ARG A 6 -29.00 9.13 -1.44
C ARG A 6 -28.96 10.53 -0.86
N THR A 7 -29.80 10.77 0.13
CA THR A 7 -29.86 12.07 0.82
C THR A 7 -28.58 12.28 1.64
N PRO A 8 -27.76 13.30 1.34
CA PRO A 8 -26.60 13.63 2.18
C PRO A 8 -27.06 14.23 3.51
N SER A 9 -26.26 14.05 4.56
CA SER A 9 -26.52 14.69 5.85
C SER A 9 -25.21 15.11 6.52
N PHE A 10 -25.00 16.42 6.67
CA PHE A 10 -23.75 16.99 7.18
C PHE A 10 -23.47 16.60 8.63
N LYS A 11 -24.47 16.75 9.51
CA LYS A 11 -24.34 16.38 10.94
C LYS A 11 -23.89 14.94 11.13
N LYS A 12 -24.51 13.98 10.41
CA LYS A 12 -24.11 12.56 10.49
C LYS A 12 -22.72 12.32 9.89
N SER A 13 -22.35 13.04 8.83
CA SER A 13 -21.02 12.92 8.23
C SER A 13 -19.92 13.39 9.18
N VAL A 14 -20.11 14.52 9.87
CA VAL A 14 -19.15 15.04 10.85
C VAL A 14 -19.06 14.09 12.05
N SER A 15 -20.19 13.70 12.63
CA SER A 15 -20.21 12.76 13.77
C SER A 15 -19.58 11.41 13.45
N ALA A 16 -19.75 10.88 12.22
CA ALA A 16 -19.13 9.64 11.78
C ALA A 16 -17.59 9.74 11.71
N ARG A 17 -17.04 10.94 11.51
CA ARG A 17 -15.58 11.19 11.44
C ARG A 17 -14.97 11.45 12.82
N THR A 18 -15.72 12.07 13.73
CA THR A 18 -15.26 12.41 15.08
C THR A 18 -15.67 11.33 16.11
N THR A 19 -16.71 11.57 16.89
CA THR A 19 -17.11 10.75 18.04
C THR A 19 -17.48 9.32 17.65
N GLY A 20 -18.14 9.13 16.51
CA GLY A 20 -18.49 7.81 16.00
C GLY A 20 -17.27 6.97 15.62
N ASN A 21 -16.22 7.61 15.10
CA ASN A 21 -14.98 6.92 14.74
C ASN A 21 -14.27 6.41 16.00
N PHE A 22 -14.13 7.26 17.02
CA PHE A 22 -13.53 6.89 18.30
C PHE A 22 -14.25 5.69 18.94
N LYS A 23 -15.59 5.74 19.03
CA LYS A 23 -16.39 4.62 19.57
C LYS A 23 -16.19 3.30 18.80
N ARG A 24 -16.03 3.36 17.47
CA ARG A 24 -15.77 2.15 16.65
C ARG A 24 -14.38 1.59 16.87
N LYS A 25 -13.36 2.44 17.09
CA LYS A 25 -12.00 2.00 17.40
C LYS A 25 -11.96 1.19 18.69
N LEU A 26 -12.59 1.70 19.76
CA LEU A 26 -12.71 1.00 21.03
C LEU A 26 -13.46 -0.34 20.90
N LYS A 27 -14.58 -0.37 20.18
CA LYS A 27 -15.31 -1.64 19.95
C LYS A 27 -14.48 -2.67 19.19
N ARG A 28 -13.63 -2.22 18.26
CA ARG A 28 -12.73 -3.09 17.50
C ARG A 28 -11.55 -3.59 18.32
N SER A 29 -11.07 -2.85 19.33
CA SER A 29 -10.01 -3.34 20.22
C SER A 29 -10.51 -4.39 21.20
N ILE A 30 -11.79 -4.30 21.60
CA ILE A 30 -12.38 -5.24 22.57
C ILE A 30 -12.94 -6.50 21.89
N ASN A 31 -13.62 -6.35 20.75
CA ASN A 31 -14.24 -7.48 20.06
C ASN A 31 -13.49 -7.83 18.76
N PRO A 32 -12.84 -9.01 18.68
CA PRO A 32 -12.05 -9.40 17.50
C PRO A 32 -12.88 -9.56 16.23
N TYR A 33 -14.19 -9.83 16.36
CA TYR A 33 -15.13 -10.01 15.27
C TYR A 33 -15.78 -8.69 14.79
N TYR A 34 -15.65 -7.58 15.52
CA TYR A 34 -16.31 -6.32 15.19
C TYR A 34 -15.72 -5.64 13.94
N GLY A 35 -16.58 -5.38 12.95
CA GLY A 35 -16.20 -4.69 11.72
C GLY A 35 -15.29 -5.51 10.80
N LYS A 36 -15.23 -6.84 10.95
CA LYS A 36 -14.60 -7.75 9.99
C LYS A 36 -15.49 -7.92 8.75
N LYS A 37 -14.87 -8.19 7.59
CA LYS A 37 -15.60 -8.46 6.34
C LYS A 37 -16.47 -9.71 6.52
N GLY A 38 -17.66 -9.73 5.93
CA GLY A 38 -18.57 -10.89 6.00
C GLY A 38 -19.43 -10.98 7.27
N MET A 39 -19.02 -10.37 8.39
CA MET A 39 -19.71 -10.48 9.68
C MET A 39 -21.19 -10.02 9.65
N GLY A 40 -21.55 -9.12 8.73
CA GLY A 40 -22.93 -8.69 8.52
C GLY A 40 -23.87 -9.80 8.02
N TRP A 41 -23.36 -10.75 7.23
CA TRP A 41 -24.15 -11.89 6.73
C TRP A 41 -24.42 -12.92 7.82
N ILE A 42 -23.47 -13.10 8.74
CA ILE A 42 -23.57 -14.02 9.88
C ILE A 42 -24.49 -13.44 10.94
N SER A 43 -24.30 -12.17 11.30
CA SER A 43 -25.08 -11.52 12.37
C SER A 43 -26.49 -11.09 11.96
N ASN A 44 -26.70 -10.63 10.72
CA ASN A 44 -28.02 -10.21 10.24
C ASN A 44 -28.13 -10.34 8.70
N PRO A 45 -28.42 -11.56 8.19
CA PRO A 45 -28.46 -11.82 6.74
C PRO A 45 -29.54 -11.00 6.02
N LYS A 46 -30.73 -10.83 6.62
CA LYS A 46 -31.83 -10.03 6.04
C LYS A 46 -31.40 -8.59 5.78
N LYS A 47 -30.75 -7.96 6.76
CA LYS A 47 -30.25 -6.58 6.63
C LYS A 47 -29.07 -6.49 5.66
N ALA A 48 -28.20 -7.49 5.64
CA ALA A 48 -27.10 -7.56 4.69
C ALA A 48 -27.61 -7.60 3.24
N MET A 49 -28.62 -8.42 2.95
CA MET A 49 -29.26 -8.50 1.65
C MET A 49 -29.93 -7.17 1.26
N TYR A 50 -30.73 -6.58 2.15
CA TYR A 50 -31.36 -5.29 1.91
C TYR A 50 -30.34 -4.18 1.59
N ASN A 51 -29.29 -4.07 2.41
CA ASN A 51 -28.23 -3.08 2.20
C ASN A 51 -27.47 -3.31 0.89
N LYS A 52 -27.28 -4.57 0.47
CA LYS A 52 -26.64 -4.91 -0.80
C LYS A 52 -27.46 -4.39 -1.97
N VAL A 53 -28.77 -4.60 -1.97
CA VAL A 53 -29.63 -4.09 -3.05
C VAL A 53 -29.74 -2.57 -2.97
N TYR A 54 -29.99 -1.99 -1.79
CA TYR A 54 -30.05 -0.53 -1.61
C TYR A 54 -28.80 0.18 -2.13
N ASN A 55 -27.60 -0.34 -1.83
CA ASN A 55 -26.35 0.27 -2.31
C ASN A 55 -26.13 0.11 -3.82
N LYS A 56 -26.72 -0.92 -4.45
CA LYS A 56 -26.68 -1.09 -5.91
C LYS A 56 -27.67 -0.19 -6.63
N THR A 57 -28.86 0.03 -6.05
CA THR A 57 -29.95 0.78 -6.69
C THR A 57 -29.92 2.28 -6.39
N THR A 58 -29.04 2.73 -5.51
CA THR A 58 -28.88 4.14 -5.14
C THR A 58 -27.45 4.61 -5.38
N PHE A 59 -27.27 5.91 -5.61
CA PHE A 59 -25.94 6.53 -5.76
C PHE A 59 -25.81 7.75 -4.85
N GLY A 60 -24.60 8.03 -4.37
CA GLY A 60 -24.31 9.21 -3.56
C GLY A 60 -23.51 10.25 -4.33
N ILE A 61 -23.59 11.51 -3.91
CA ILE A 61 -22.78 12.62 -4.47
C ILE A 61 -21.28 12.28 -4.45
N LYS A 62 -20.81 11.64 -3.38
CA LYS A 62 -19.43 11.15 -3.26
C LYS A 62 -19.09 10.09 -4.30
N ASP A 63 -20.02 9.22 -4.65
CA ASP A 63 -19.78 8.16 -5.64
C ASP A 63 -19.63 8.76 -7.03
N VAL A 64 -20.38 9.83 -7.33
CA VAL A 64 -20.30 10.59 -8.58
C VAL A 64 -18.96 11.32 -8.67
N ILE A 65 -18.58 12.08 -7.63
CA ILE A 65 -17.27 12.78 -7.57
C ILE A 65 -16.09 11.79 -7.63
N ASN A 66 -16.21 10.64 -6.95
CA ASN A 66 -15.17 9.61 -7.00
C ASN A 66 -15.20 8.82 -8.31
N SER A 67 -16.32 8.79 -9.04
CA SER A 67 -16.38 8.15 -10.37
C SER A 67 -15.69 8.99 -11.44
N THR A 68 -15.81 10.31 -11.38
CA THR A 68 -15.05 11.22 -12.26
C THR A 68 -13.56 11.21 -11.94
N SER A 69 -13.17 11.02 -10.67
CA SER A 69 -11.78 10.86 -10.26
C SER A 69 -11.19 9.47 -10.53
N ARG A 70 -12.02 8.42 -10.65
CA ARG A 70 -11.62 7.07 -11.07
C ARG A 70 -11.46 6.97 -12.59
N LYS A 71 -10.64 7.85 -13.17
CA LYS A 71 -10.02 7.53 -14.45
C LYS A 71 -9.17 6.28 -14.22
N HIS A 72 -9.42 5.25 -15.00
CA HIS A 72 -8.96 3.88 -14.82
C HIS A 72 -7.42 3.80 -14.75
N ILE A 73 -6.82 3.84 -13.56
CA ILE A 73 -5.45 3.34 -13.35
C ILE A 73 -5.59 1.82 -13.32
N SER A 74 -5.55 1.21 -14.50
CA SER A 74 -5.22 -0.20 -14.62
C SER A 74 -3.86 -0.40 -13.99
N LYS A 75 -3.84 -1.01 -12.80
CA LYS A 75 -2.61 -1.44 -12.14
C LYS A 75 -2.01 -2.57 -12.99
N GLN A 76 -1.22 -2.22 -14.00
CA GLN A 76 -0.30 -3.17 -14.61
C GLN A 76 0.77 -3.49 -13.56
N ASN A 77 0.74 -4.71 -13.04
CA ASN A 77 1.88 -5.28 -12.35
C ASN A 77 2.98 -5.48 -13.40
N SER A 78 3.85 -4.49 -13.61
CA SER A 78 5.12 -4.69 -14.32
C SER A 78 6.20 -5.00 -13.29
N SER A 79 6.30 -6.28 -12.94
CA SER A 79 7.17 -6.80 -11.88
C SER A 79 8.38 -7.55 -12.43
N SER A 80 9.13 -7.00 -13.40
CA SER A 80 10.30 -7.74 -13.90
C SER A 80 11.45 -6.94 -14.51
N THR A 81 11.33 -5.65 -14.82
CA THR A 81 12.41 -4.93 -15.53
C THR A 81 13.42 -4.23 -14.61
N TYR A 82 12.99 -3.77 -13.42
CA TYR A 82 13.87 -3.06 -12.49
C TYR A 82 14.81 -3.98 -11.68
N SER A 83 14.53 -5.29 -11.60
CA SER A 83 15.39 -6.23 -10.88
C SER A 83 16.68 -6.54 -11.64
N PHE A 84 16.62 -6.76 -12.95
CA PHE A 84 17.80 -7.14 -13.74
C PHE A 84 18.80 -5.99 -13.89
N ILE A 85 18.33 -4.78 -14.15
CA ILE A 85 19.19 -3.59 -14.25
C ILE A 85 19.87 -3.29 -12.92
N GLY A 86 19.14 -3.42 -11.80
CA GLY A 86 19.71 -3.26 -10.45
C GLY A 86 20.82 -4.27 -10.15
N ILE A 87 20.65 -5.53 -10.56
CA ILE A 87 21.66 -6.58 -10.41
C ILE A 87 22.91 -6.26 -11.25
N ILE A 88 22.72 -5.82 -12.49
CA ILE A 88 23.85 -5.47 -13.38
C ILE A 88 24.66 -4.30 -12.80
N ILE A 89 24.00 -3.26 -12.30
CA ILE A 89 24.67 -2.11 -11.66
C ILE A 89 25.46 -2.56 -10.41
N ALA A 90 24.87 -3.43 -9.58
CA ALA A 90 25.55 -3.95 -8.40
C ALA A 90 26.81 -4.77 -8.75
N LEU A 91 26.76 -5.58 -9.82
CA LEU A 91 27.91 -6.35 -10.29
C LEU A 91 29.03 -5.44 -10.83
N ILE A 92 28.70 -4.37 -11.55
CA ILE A 92 29.70 -3.40 -12.05
C ILE A 92 30.44 -2.72 -10.89
N ILE A 93 29.72 -2.35 -9.83
CA ILE A 93 30.30 -1.75 -8.62
C ILE A 93 31.23 -2.76 -7.92
N LEU A 94 30.81 -4.02 -7.80
CA LEU A 94 31.61 -5.07 -7.17
C LEU A 94 32.93 -5.33 -7.91
N VAL A 95 32.88 -5.42 -9.25
CA VAL A 95 34.08 -5.62 -10.09
C VAL A 95 35.05 -4.44 -9.98
N SER A 96 34.51 -3.21 -9.93
CA SER A 96 35.32 -2.00 -9.80
C SER A 96 36.08 -2.00 -8.46
N LEU A 97 35.43 -2.40 -7.36
CA LEU A 97 36.05 -2.46 -6.03
C LEU A 97 37.19 -3.49 -5.94
N TRP A 98 37.07 -4.64 -6.61
CA TRP A 98 38.11 -5.67 -6.61
C TRP A 98 39.43 -5.18 -7.24
N GLN A 99 39.35 -4.37 -8.29
CA GLN A 99 40.54 -3.81 -8.95
C GLN A 99 41.33 -2.86 -8.03
N TYR A 100 40.63 -2.04 -7.24
CA TYR A 100 41.28 -1.15 -6.27
C TYR A 100 42.03 -1.94 -5.18
N ILE A 101 41.47 -3.06 -4.72
CA ILE A 101 42.12 -3.92 -3.72
C ILE A 101 43.41 -4.52 -4.28
N LEU A 102 43.39 -5.03 -5.52
CA LEU A 102 44.58 -5.56 -6.18
C LEU A 102 45.66 -4.48 -6.37
N ALA A 103 45.28 -3.27 -6.76
CA ALA A 103 46.22 -2.15 -6.91
C ALA A 103 46.92 -1.79 -5.59
N ILE A 104 46.19 -1.78 -4.47
CA ILE A 104 46.75 -1.51 -3.13
C ILE A 104 47.77 -2.59 -2.74
N LEU A 105 47.49 -3.87 -3.01
CA LEU A 105 48.40 -4.96 -2.71
C LEU A 105 49.72 -4.86 -3.49
N VAL A 106 49.66 -4.47 -4.77
CA VAL A 106 50.86 -4.25 -5.59
C VAL A 106 51.71 -3.11 -5.04
N ILE A 107 51.09 -2.00 -4.65
CA ILE A 107 51.79 -0.84 -4.07
C ILE A 107 52.47 -1.23 -2.74
N LEU A 108 51.79 -1.98 -1.88
CA LEU A 108 52.35 -2.47 -0.62
C LEU A 108 53.52 -3.44 -0.86
N GLY A 109 53.41 -4.33 -1.86
CA GLY A 109 54.49 -5.24 -2.24
C GLY A 109 55.74 -4.50 -2.74
N LEU A 110 55.55 -3.46 -3.55
CA LEU A 110 56.64 -2.59 -3.99
C LEU A 110 57.27 -1.83 -2.82
N LEU A 111 56.47 -1.26 -1.92
CA LEU A 111 56.97 -0.59 -0.71
C LEU A 111 57.82 -1.53 0.15
N TYR A 112 57.33 -2.76 0.37
CA TYR A 112 58.07 -3.79 1.10
C TYR A 112 59.39 -4.15 0.40
N PHE A 113 59.38 -4.28 -0.93
CA PHE A 113 60.59 -4.53 -1.71
C PHE A 113 61.62 -3.40 -1.56
N PHE A 114 61.20 -2.14 -1.67
CA PHE A 114 62.09 -0.99 -1.45
C PHE A 114 62.61 -0.88 -0.02
N LEU A 115 61.78 -1.21 0.98
CA LEU A 115 62.21 -1.27 2.38
C LEU A 115 63.23 -2.38 2.65
N LYS A 116 63.15 -3.49 1.91
CA LYS A 116 64.09 -4.61 2.00
C LYS A 116 65.41 -4.36 1.26
N LEU A 117 65.41 -3.46 0.28
CA LEU A 117 66.62 -3.06 -0.47
C LEU A 117 67.50 -2.04 0.26
N LYS A 118 67.00 -1.43 1.34
CA LYS A 118 67.74 -0.49 2.19
C LYS A 118 68.30 -1.21 3.41
#